data_AF-A0A5C7SIJ0-F1
#
_entry.id   AF-A0A5C7SIJ0-F1
#
_cell.length_a   1.000
_cell.length_b   1.000
_cell.length_c   1.000
_cell.angle_alpha   90.00
_cell.angle_beta   90.00
_cell.angle_gamma   90.00
#
_symmetry.space_group_name_H-M   'P 1'
#
loop_
_entity.id
_entity.type
_entity.pdbx_description
1 polymer ?
#
loop_
_entity_poly.entity_id
_entity_poly.type
_entity_poly.pdbx_seq_one_letter_code
_entity_poly.pdbx_strand_id
1 'polypeptide(L)'
;MKRFSGEFPSAKRIRQDVHGLWAGHFVTQNERSSAMSEQPLNSARRPIDKFDVPQEFYDLLGSPTFAPSDNSANYSLIVKRMLESIRPKDFIEQLFVRDLIDLTWEECRLRQVREALVAESRSVAVERLLYRKNLRQVPEGAERAARAQAKEQYTNWENDRVKRKQIEDDLNRHSEGEDQAILAASYSEIYKELESVKKSIAFAQQRRMALLREVEHRREFARRARKASDEAVATMPTKSM
;
A
#
# COMPACT_ATOMS: atom_id res chain seq x y z
N MET A 1 -29.05 -43.65 27.37
CA MET A 1 -30.07 -42.63 27.04
C MET A 1 -30.14 -41.63 28.19
N LYS A 2 -29.42 -40.51 28.08
CA LYS A 2 -29.55 -39.30 28.93
C LYS A 2 -28.89 -38.15 28.16
N ARG A 3 -29.70 -37.15 27.77
CA ARG A 3 -29.32 -35.98 26.99
C ARG A 3 -28.65 -34.97 27.92
N PHE A 4 -27.52 -34.40 27.51
CA PHE A 4 -26.97 -33.17 28.10
C PHE A 4 -27.07 -32.05 27.05
N SER A 5 -28.04 -31.17 27.27
CA SER A 5 -28.12 -29.84 26.71
C SER A 5 -27.28 -28.91 27.58
N GLY A 6 -26.23 -28.31 27.01
CA GLY A 6 -25.44 -27.26 27.64
C GLY A 6 -25.11 -26.21 26.58
N GLU A 7 -25.75 -25.07 26.69
CA GLU A 7 -25.66 -23.92 25.80
C GLU A 7 -24.26 -23.29 25.82
N PHE A 8 -23.70 -23.01 24.64
CA PHE A 8 -22.47 -22.26 24.47
C PHE A 8 -22.73 -20.74 24.60
N PRO A 9 -22.00 -19.99 25.43
CA PRO A 9 -22.09 -18.54 25.44
C PRO A 9 -21.44 -17.92 24.19
N SER A 10 -22.23 -17.06 23.55
CA SER A 10 -22.00 -16.35 22.29
C SER A 10 -20.77 -15.42 22.27
N ALA A 11 -20.04 -15.46 21.15
CA ALA A 11 -18.83 -14.70 20.84
C ALA A 11 -19.08 -13.21 20.55
N LYS A 12 -19.66 -12.48 21.51
CA LYS A 12 -19.84 -11.01 21.46
C LYS A 12 -19.50 -10.36 22.80
N ARG A 13 -18.20 -10.29 23.11
CA ARG A 13 -17.62 -9.30 24.04
C ARG A 13 -16.11 -9.44 23.96
N ILE A 14 -15.47 -8.52 23.26
CA ILE A 14 -14.10 -8.00 23.37
C ILE A 14 -13.92 -7.18 22.08
N ARG A 15 -14.50 -5.97 22.09
CA ARG A 15 -14.19 -4.87 21.16
C ARG A 15 -14.56 -3.61 21.92
N GLN A 16 -13.61 -3.14 22.74
CA GLN A 16 -13.52 -1.76 23.20
C GLN A 16 -12.15 -1.60 23.86
N ASP A 17 -11.55 -0.44 23.61
CA ASP A 17 -10.41 0.17 24.30
C ASP A 17 -9.01 -0.22 23.83
N VAL A 18 -8.57 0.34 22.70
CA VAL A 18 -7.23 0.96 22.58
C VAL A 18 -7.30 2.15 21.61
N HIS A 19 -7.57 3.35 22.12
CA HIS A 19 -7.29 4.60 21.41
C HIS A 19 -6.67 5.56 22.42
N GLY A 20 -5.42 5.95 22.20
CA GLY A 20 -4.79 7.05 22.93
C GLY A 20 -3.27 6.95 23.00
N LEU A 21 -2.61 8.01 22.51
CA LEU A 21 -1.22 8.42 22.76
C LEU A 21 -0.20 7.61 21.93
N TRP A 22 0.65 8.19 21.09
CA TRP A 22 1.61 9.24 21.40
C TRP A 22 2.09 10.01 20.16
N ALA A 23 2.29 11.31 20.36
CA ALA A 23 2.98 12.22 19.45
C ALA A 23 4.41 12.47 19.95
N GLY A 24 5.33 12.66 19.00
CA GLY A 24 6.57 13.44 19.13
C GLY A 24 7.75 12.77 19.84
N HIS A 25 8.88 12.65 19.16
CA HIS A 25 10.11 13.40 19.46
C HIS A 25 11.17 13.14 18.37
N PHE A 26 11.56 14.22 17.70
CA PHE A 26 12.85 14.35 17.01
C PHE A 26 13.96 14.47 18.05
N VAL A 27 15.17 13.94 17.76
CA VAL A 27 16.47 14.62 17.97
C VAL A 27 17.58 13.80 17.30
N THR A 28 18.57 14.57 16.87
CA THR A 28 19.66 14.36 15.92
C THR A 28 20.94 13.73 16.46
N GLN A 29 21.82 13.40 15.49
CA GLN A 29 23.27 13.25 15.53
C GLN A 29 23.86 11.91 16.01
N ASN A 30 24.57 11.25 15.08
CA ASN A 30 25.95 10.85 15.37
C ASN A 30 26.79 10.79 14.09
N GLU A 31 27.87 11.56 14.08
CA GLU A 31 28.95 11.53 13.10
C GLU A 31 29.88 10.35 13.42
N ARG A 32 30.14 9.48 12.45
CA ARG A 32 31.36 8.66 12.41
C ARG A 32 31.84 8.48 10.98
N SER A 33 32.92 9.18 10.65
CA SER A 33 33.78 8.90 9.51
C SER A 33 34.58 7.62 9.76
N SER A 34 34.52 6.68 8.83
CA SER A 34 35.63 5.78 8.49
C SER A 34 35.50 5.38 7.04
N ALA A 35 36.48 5.81 6.27
CA ALA A 35 36.62 5.58 4.84
C ALA A 35 37.23 4.20 4.59
N MET A 36 36.66 3.45 3.63
CA MET A 36 37.38 2.52 2.76
C MET A 36 36.63 2.45 1.42
N SER A 37 37.42 2.35 0.35
CA SER A 37 37.12 2.45 -1.08
C SER A 37 36.01 1.48 -1.55
N GLU A 38 35.34 1.64 -2.69
CA GLU A 38 35.81 2.06 -4.01
C GLU A 38 34.60 2.17 -4.98
N GLN A 39 34.83 2.81 -6.13
CA GLN A 39 33.99 2.91 -7.34
C GLN A 39 33.04 4.13 -7.46
N PRO A 40 33.33 5.08 -8.37
CA PRO A 40 32.37 6.11 -8.73
C PRO A 40 31.30 5.50 -9.64
N LEU A 41 30.10 5.29 -9.10
CA LEU A 41 28.87 5.15 -9.88
C LEU A 41 28.58 6.49 -10.55
N ASN A 42 29.29 6.73 -11.66
CA ASN A 42 29.01 7.79 -12.61
C ASN A 42 27.72 7.45 -13.37
N SER A 43 26.57 7.50 -12.68
CA SER A 43 25.30 7.73 -13.34
C SER A 43 25.04 9.23 -13.27
N ALA A 44 25.51 9.95 -14.27
CA ALA A 44 25.08 11.32 -14.51
C ALA A 44 23.55 11.35 -14.51
N ARG A 45 22.94 11.77 -13.39
CA ARG A 45 21.54 12.15 -13.33
C ARG A 45 21.43 13.30 -14.30
N ARG A 46 20.89 13.04 -15.50
CA ARG A 46 20.51 14.12 -16.43
C ARG A 46 19.68 15.12 -15.62
N PRO A 47 19.92 16.43 -15.76
CA PRO A 47 19.04 17.43 -15.18
C PRO A 47 17.63 17.05 -15.59
N ILE A 48 16.77 16.80 -14.61
CA ILE A 48 15.35 16.61 -14.86
C ILE A 48 14.90 17.98 -15.35
N ASP A 49 14.83 18.16 -16.67
CA ASP A 49 14.23 19.34 -17.28
C ASP A 49 12.92 19.58 -16.55
N LYS A 50 12.70 20.79 -16.05
CA LYS A 50 11.44 21.14 -15.41
C LYS A 50 10.36 21.08 -16.49
N PHE A 51 9.73 19.92 -16.61
CA PHE A 51 8.47 19.81 -17.29
C PHE A 51 7.48 20.42 -16.31
N ASP A 52 7.22 21.71 -16.48
CA ASP A 52 6.11 22.35 -15.80
C ASP A 52 4.85 21.71 -16.36
N VAL A 53 4.18 20.93 -15.52
CA VAL A 53 2.83 20.45 -15.80
C VAL A 53 2.01 21.68 -16.13
N PRO A 54 1.33 21.75 -17.30
CA PRO A 54 0.57 22.93 -17.66
C PRO A 54 -0.39 23.28 -16.52
N GLN A 55 -0.31 24.51 -16.00
CA GLN A 55 -1.17 24.96 -14.91
C GLN A 55 -2.66 24.76 -15.25
N GLU A 56 -2.98 24.92 -16.54
CA GLU A 56 -4.28 24.60 -17.16
C GLU A 56 -4.82 23.20 -16.80
N PHE A 57 -3.93 22.20 -16.62
CA PHE A 57 -4.30 20.84 -16.23
C PHE A 57 -4.86 20.77 -14.81
N TYR A 58 -4.32 21.59 -13.89
CA TYR A 58 -4.81 21.68 -12.51
C TYR A 58 -6.00 22.65 -12.39
N ASP A 59 -6.00 23.73 -13.15
CA ASP A 59 -7.09 24.72 -13.13
C ASP A 59 -8.41 24.10 -13.58
N LEU A 60 -8.36 23.18 -14.54
CA LEU A 60 -9.52 22.49 -15.07
C LEU A 60 -10.02 21.34 -14.16
N LEU A 61 -9.11 20.61 -13.52
CA LEU A 61 -9.41 19.31 -12.88
C LEU A 61 -9.23 19.32 -11.37
N GLY A 62 -8.85 20.46 -10.80
CA GLY A 62 -8.58 20.64 -9.39
C GLY A 62 -7.22 20.09 -8.94
N SER A 63 -6.70 20.70 -7.87
CA SER A 63 -5.48 20.26 -7.21
C SER A 63 -5.68 18.91 -6.51
N PRO A 64 -4.69 18.01 -6.58
CA PRO A 64 -4.73 16.76 -5.81
C PRO A 64 -4.74 17.05 -4.30
N THR A 65 -5.44 16.22 -3.54
CA THR A 65 -5.41 16.25 -2.07
C THR A 65 -4.41 15.22 -1.54
N PHE A 66 -3.50 15.65 -0.67
CA PHE A 66 -2.45 14.82 -0.10
C PHE A 66 -2.76 14.44 1.35
N ALA A 67 -2.55 13.18 1.70
CA ALA A 67 -2.52 12.75 3.10
C ALA A 67 -1.25 13.27 3.79
N PRO A 68 -1.17 13.30 5.14
CA PRO A 68 0.01 13.80 5.85
C PRO A 68 1.32 13.06 5.51
N SER A 69 1.22 11.78 5.13
CA SER A 69 2.35 10.93 4.74
C SER A 69 2.71 11.00 3.25
N ASP A 70 1.93 11.73 2.45
CA ASP A 70 2.10 11.75 1.01
C ASP A 70 3.30 12.62 0.60
N ASN A 71 4.06 12.13 -0.36
CA ASN A 71 5.14 12.89 -0.98
C ASN A 71 4.65 13.51 -2.29
N SER A 72 4.36 14.82 -2.26
CA SER A 72 3.90 15.58 -3.43
C SER A 72 4.90 15.55 -4.59
N ALA A 73 6.21 15.41 -4.34
CA ALA A 73 7.21 15.29 -5.39
C ALA A 73 7.08 13.97 -6.17
N ASN A 74 6.69 12.87 -5.51
CA ASN A 74 6.42 11.60 -6.19
C ASN A 74 5.18 11.69 -7.07
N TYR A 75 4.13 12.37 -6.59
CA TYR A 75 2.94 12.63 -7.40
C TYR A 75 3.29 13.45 -8.65
N SER A 76 4.02 14.56 -8.48
CA SER A 76 4.47 15.39 -9.61
C SER A 76 5.32 14.60 -10.62
N LEU A 77 6.15 13.67 -10.15
CA LEU A 77 6.90 12.77 -11.02
C LEU A 77 5.99 11.85 -11.83
N ILE A 78 4.94 11.28 -11.23
CA ILE A 78 3.95 10.45 -11.92
C ILE A 78 3.24 11.28 -12.99
N VAL A 79 2.75 12.47 -12.64
CA VAL A 79 2.07 13.40 -13.57
C VAL A 79 2.96 13.67 -14.78
N LYS A 80 4.20 14.11 -14.53
CA LYS A 80 5.18 14.40 -15.58
C LYS A 80 5.39 13.20 -16.50
N ARG A 81 5.67 12.02 -15.93
CA ARG A 81 5.95 10.81 -16.71
C ARG A 81 4.74 10.35 -17.54
N MET A 82 3.53 10.45 -16.98
CA MET A 82 2.30 10.09 -17.69
C MET A 82 2.01 11.05 -18.85
N LEU A 83 2.15 12.36 -18.64
CA LEU A 83 1.94 13.36 -19.70
C LEU A 83 2.98 13.22 -20.82
N GLU A 84 4.27 13.05 -20.47
CA GLU A 84 5.35 12.86 -21.44
C GLU A 84 5.17 11.58 -22.28
N SER A 85 4.69 10.51 -21.65
CA SER A 85 4.56 9.19 -22.29
C SER A 85 3.29 9.07 -23.11
N ILE A 86 2.15 9.51 -22.57
CA ILE A 86 0.85 9.35 -23.22
C ILE A 86 0.65 10.44 -24.27
N ARG A 87 1.08 11.68 -24.01
CA ARG A 87 0.89 12.85 -24.88
C ARG A 87 -0.57 13.02 -25.31
N PRO A 88 -1.48 13.38 -24.38
CA PRO A 88 -2.90 13.49 -24.71
C PRO A 88 -3.13 14.54 -25.80
N LYS A 89 -3.92 14.19 -26.82
CA LYS A 89 -4.12 15.02 -28.03
C LYS A 89 -5.29 15.98 -27.93
N ASP A 90 -6.29 15.63 -27.13
CA ASP A 90 -7.52 16.37 -26.97
C ASP A 90 -7.95 16.39 -25.51
N PHE A 91 -8.99 17.19 -25.21
CA PHE A 91 -9.55 17.32 -23.87
C PHE A 91 -10.01 15.98 -23.27
N ILE A 92 -10.55 15.06 -24.07
CA ILE A 92 -11.01 13.76 -23.58
C ILE A 92 -9.82 12.88 -23.18
N GLU A 93 -8.75 12.86 -23.98
CA GLU A 93 -7.51 12.18 -23.61
C GLU A 93 -6.88 12.82 -22.36
N GLN A 94 -6.98 14.14 -22.17
CA GLN A 94 -6.50 14.80 -20.95
C GLN A 94 -7.27 14.34 -19.70
N LEU A 95 -8.59 14.19 -19.79
CA LEU A 95 -9.41 13.62 -18.71
C LEU A 95 -8.99 12.18 -18.39
N PHE A 96 -8.78 11.35 -19.40
CA PHE A 96 -8.32 9.98 -19.19
C PHE A 96 -6.92 9.92 -18.59
N VAL A 97 -6.01 10.80 -19.00
CA VAL A 97 -4.67 10.88 -18.40
C VAL A 97 -4.74 11.31 -16.95
N ARG A 98 -5.63 12.24 -16.57
CA ARG A 98 -5.86 12.60 -15.18
C ARG A 98 -6.34 11.40 -14.35
N ASP A 99 -7.37 10.71 -14.82
CA ASP A 99 -7.87 9.50 -14.12
C ASP A 99 -6.76 8.44 -13.99
N LEU A 100 -5.93 8.26 -15.03
CA LEU A 100 -4.80 7.33 -15.00
C LEU A 100 -3.74 7.72 -13.96
N ILE A 101 -3.43 9.02 -13.83
CA ILE A 101 -2.53 9.55 -12.81
C ILE A 101 -3.10 9.27 -11.42
N ASP A 102 -4.36 9.63 -11.18
CA ASP A 102 -5.00 9.49 -9.89
C ASP A 102 -5.12 8.01 -9.47
N LEU A 103 -5.47 7.11 -10.41
CA LEU A 103 -5.50 5.67 -10.17
C LEU A 103 -4.11 5.08 -9.88
N THR A 104 -3.07 5.59 -10.55
CA THR A 104 -1.69 5.17 -10.30
C THR A 104 -1.21 5.63 -8.93
N TRP A 105 -1.57 6.86 -8.54
CA TRP A 105 -1.26 7.39 -7.23
C TRP A 105 -1.98 6.63 -6.12
N GLU A 106 -3.27 6.37 -6.30
CA GLU A 106 -4.09 5.60 -5.36
C GLU A 106 -3.55 4.17 -5.19
N GLU A 107 -3.13 3.50 -6.26
CA GLU A 107 -2.49 2.19 -6.17
C GLU A 107 -1.21 2.24 -5.32
N CYS A 108 -0.37 3.26 -5.49
CA CYS A 108 0.84 3.44 -4.69
C CYS A 108 0.50 3.62 -3.20
N ARG A 109 -0.48 4.47 -2.89
CA ARG A 109 -0.94 4.72 -1.51
C ARG A 109 -1.52 3.46 -0.87
N LEU A 110 -2.38 2.74 -1.57
CA LEU A 110 -2.99 1.51 -1.05
C LEU A 110 -1.95 0.42 -0.79
N ARG A 111 -0.88 0.34 -1.58
CA ARG A 111 0.25 -0.57 -1.31
C ARG A 111 1.00 -0.18 -0.04
N GLN A 112 1.21 1.11 0.21
CA GLN A 112 1.82 1.56 1.48
C GLN A 112 0.92 1.26 2.68
N VAL A 113 -0.39 1.50 2.56
CA VAL A 113 -1.38 1.14 3.60
C VAL A 113 -1.34 -0.36 3.87
N ARG A 114 -1.25 -1.20 2.83
CA ARG A 114 -1.10 -2.65 2.97
C ARG A 114 0.12 -3.02 3.81
N GLU A 115 1.28 -2.45 3.50
CA GLU A 115 2.51 -2.75 4.26
C GLU A 115 2.41 -2.25 5.71
N ALA A 116 1.81 -1.07 5.94
CA ALA A 116 1.60 -0.54 7.27
C ALA A 116 0.68 -1.45 8.12
N LEU A 117 -0.43 -1.93 7.54
CA LEU A 117 -1.34 -2.87 8.20
C LEU A 117 -0.61 -4.17 8.59
N VAL A 118 0.19 -4.73 7.68
CA VAL A 118 0.97 -5.95 7.96
C VAL A 118 1.97 -5.70 9.08
N ALA A 119 2.71 -4.59 9.04
CA ALA A 119 3.68 -4.24 10.06
C ALA A 119 3.03 -4.07 11.44
N GLU A 120 1.91 -3.34 11.53
CA GLU A 120 1.17 -3.13 12.79
C GLU A 120 0.59 -4.45 13.33
N SER A 121 0.04 -5.29 12.45
CA SER A 121 -0.54 -6.59 12.82
C SER A 121 0.48 -7.56 13.42
N ARG A 122 1.78 -7.38 13.13
CA ARG A 122 2.85 -8.18 13.72
C ARG A 122 2.92 -7.98 15.23
N SER A 123 2.97 -6.73 15.69
CA SER A 123 3.06 -6.41 17.11
C SER A 123 1.86 -6.95 17.89
N VAL A 124 0.65 -6.74 17.35
CA VAL A 124 -0.59 -7.26 17.96
C VAL A 124 -0.60 -8.78 18.03
N ALA A 125 -0.14 -9.46 16.96
CA ALA A 125 -0.07 -10.91 16.93
C ALA A 125 0.90 -11.48 17.97
N VAL A 126 2.08 -10.88 18.12
CA VAL A 126 3.08 -11.30 19.12
C VAL A 126 2.51 -11.18 20.53
N GLU A 127 1.92 -10.04 20.90
CA GLU A 127 1.30 -9.87 22.22
C GLU A 127 0.19 -10.91 22.47
N ARG A 128 -0.66 -11.16 21.46
CA ARG A 128 -1.74 -12.15 21.53
C ARG A 128 -1.21 -13.58 21.71
N LEU A 129 -0.15 -13.95 21.01
CA LEU A 129 0.46 -15.27 21.10
C LEU A 129 1.13 -15.48 22.47
N LEU A 130 1.84 -14.47 22.98
CA LEU A 130 2.41 -14.47 24.33
C LEU A 130 1.33 -14.66 25.38
N TYR A 131 0.22 -13.92 25.28
CA TYR A 131 -0.91 -14.07 26.19
C TYR A 131 -1.50 -15.48 26.16
N ARG A 132 -1.74 -16.03 24.97
CA ARG A 132 -2.24 -17.41 24.81
C ARG A 132 -1.28 -18.45 25.39
N LYS A 133 0.03 -18.25 25.21
CA LYS A 133 1.06 -19.14 25.76
C LYS A 133 1.03 -19.10 27.30
N ASN A 134 1.07 -17.92 27.89
CA ASN A 134 1.09 -17.75 29.35
C ASN A 134 -0.21 -18.25 29.98
N LEU A 135 -1.36 -18.05 29.32
CA LEU A 135 -2.65 -18.54 29.80
C LEU A 135 -2.68 -20.07 29.95
N ARG A 136 -1.96 -20.81 29.10
CA ARG A 136 -1.83 -22.28 29.21
C ARG A 136 -0.93 -22.73 30.36
N GLN A 137 -0.13 -21.82 30.92
CA GLN A 137 0.84 -22.12 31.97
C GLN A 137 0.36 -21.74 33.36
N VAL A 138 -0.67 -20.89 33.47
CA VAL A 138 -1.24 -20.46 34.74
C VAL A 138 -2.49 -21.27 35.10
N PRO A 139 -2.82 -21.40 36.39
CA PRO A 139 -4.09 -22.00 36.82
C PRO A 139 -5.32 -21.23 36.29
N GLU A 140 -6.46 -21.90 36.22
CA GLU A 140 -7.73 -21.28 35.89
C GLU A 140 -8.06 -20.14 36.88
N GLY A 141 -8.53 -18.98 36.38
CA GLY A 141 -8.77 -17.78 37.18
C GLY A 141 -7.55 -16.86 37.38
N ALA A 142 -6.38 -17.21 36.84
CA ALA A 142 -5.16 -16.39 36.90
C ALA A 142 -4.90 -15.57 35.61
N GLU A 143 -5.95 -15.20 34.85
CA GLU A 143 -5.83 -14.52 33.56
C GLU A 143 -5.09 -13.17 33.66
N ARG A 144 -5.24 -12.49 34.80
CA ARG A 144 -4.55 -11.22 35.07
C ARG A 144 -3.03 -11.41 35.12
N ALA A 145 -2.56 -12.50 35.73
CA ALA A 145 -1.13 -12.81 35.80
C ALA A 145 -0.57 -13.14 34.41
N ALA A 146 -1.28 -13.95 33.62
CA ALA A 146 -0.90 -14.26 32.24
C ALA A 146 -0.81 -13.00 31.36
N ARG A 147 -1.75 -12.06 31.52
CA ARG A 147 -1.74 -10.78 30.79
C ARG A 147 -0.57 -9.88 31.21
N ALA A 148 -0.29 -9.78 32.51
CA ALA A 148 0.85 -9.00 33.01
C ALA A 148 2.18 -9.54 32.47
N GLN A 149 2.36 -10.86 32.52
CA GLN A 149 3.55 -11.53 31.98
C GLN A 149 3.69 -11.35 30.47
N ALA A 150 2.59 -11.45 29.72
CA ALA A 150 2.61 -11.25 28.27
C ALA A 150 3.02 -9.81 27.91
N LYS A 151 2.54 -8.82 28.68
CA LYS A 151 2.91 -7.42 28.49
C LYS A 151 4.39 -7.15 28.76
N GLU A 152 4.94 -7.75 29.82
CA GLU A 152 6.38 -7.68 30.11
C GLU A 152 7.21 -8.32 29.00
N GLN A 153 6.83 -9.50 28.53
CA GLN A 153 7.49 -10.18 27.40
C GLN A 153 7.39 -9.37 26.10
N TYR A 154 6.24 -8.75 25.83
CA TYR A 154 6.08 -7.87 24.68
C TYR A 154 7.00 -6.65 24.75
N THR A 155 7.10 -5.98 25.91
CA THR A 155 8.03 -4.86 26.10
C THR A 155 9.48 -5.29 25.85
N ASN A 156 9.86 -6.50 26.28
CA ASN A 156 11.17 -7.07 25.96
C ASN A 156 11.33 -7.35 24.45
N TRP A 157 10.31 -7.90 23.79
CA TRP A 157 10.31 -8.14 22.34
C TRP A 157 10.45 -6.83 21.53
N GLU A 158 9.84 -5.74 21.99
CA GLU A 158 9.89 -4.44 21.33
C GLU A 158 11.25 -3.74 21.50
N ASN A 159 11.88 -3.85 22.67
CA ASN A 159 13.05 -3.04 23.01
C ASN A 159 14.40 -3.78 23.01
N ASP A 160 14.42 -5.11 23.07
CA ASP A 160 15.63 -5.91 23.17
C ASP A 160 15.74 -6.90 22.00
N ARG A 161 16.74 -6.71 21.14
CA ARG A 161 16.95 -7.55 19.93
C ARG A 161 17.25 -9.01 20.27
N VAL A 162 17.97 -9.28 21.36
CA VAL A 162 18.32 -10.65 21.76
C VAL A 162 17.08 -11.36 22.30
N LYS A 163 16.34 -10.70 23.19
CA LYS A 163 15.08 -11.24 23.72
C LYS A 163 14.01 -11.37 22.65
N ARG A 164 13.93 -10.43 21.70
CA ARG A 164 13.06 -10.52 20.52
C ARG A 164 13.25 -11.86 19.82
N LYS A 165 14.50 -12.17 19.44
CA LYS A 165 14.80 -13.42 18.74
C LYS A 165 14.42 -14.64 19.58
N GLN A 166 14.76 -14.66 20.86
CA GLN A 166 14.42 -15.77 21.76
C GLN A 166 12.90 -15.98 21.88
N ILE A 167 12.14 -14.88 21.96
CA ILE A 167 10.68 -14.90 22.00
C ILE A 167 10.12 -15.40 20.66
N GLU A 168 10.62 -14.91 19.54
CA GLU A 168 10.20 -15.35 18.21
C GLU A 168 10.49 -16.84 18.00
N ASP A 169 11.69 -17.31 18.35
CA ASP A 169 12.07 -18.73 18.28
C ASP A 169 11.16 -19.60 19.16
N ASP A 170 10.81 -19.15 20.37
CA ASP A 170 9.92 -19.86 21.28
C ASP A 170 8.46 -19.88 20.81
N LEU A 171 7.94 -18.78 20.28
CA LEU A 171 6.60 -18.70 19.70
C LEU A 171 6.48 -19.57 18.44
N ASN A 172 7.57 -19.69 17.68
CA ASN A 172 7.67 -20.49 16.46
C ASN A 172 8.27 -21.89 16.70
N ARG A 173 8.30 -22.38 17.95
CA ARG A 173 8.87 -23.71 18.28
C ARG A 173 8.25 -24.85 17.45
N HIS A 174 6.98 -24.73 17.08
CA HIS A 174 6.27 -25.74 16.27
C HIS A 174 6.48 -25.60 14.75
N SER A 175 7.09 -24.51 14.30
CA SER A 175 7.44 -24.24 12.91
C SER A 175 8.96 -24.23 12.72
N GLU A 176 9.70 -24.99 13.52
CA GLU A 176 11.18 -25.07 13.46
C GLU A 176 11.89 -23.70 13.62
N GLY A 177 11.25 -22.75 14.30
CA GLY A 177 11.75 -21.38 14.43
C GLY A 177 11.45 -20.48 13.22
N GLU A 178 10.81 -20.99 12.16
CA GLU A 178 10.29 -20.15 11.09
C GLU A 178 9.13 -19.29 11.57
N ASP A 179 9.06 -18.05 11.09
CA ASP A 179 8.12 -17.00 11.50
C ASP A 179 6.62 -17.28 11.20
N GLN A 180 6.27 -18.52 10.87
CA GLN A 180 4.95 -18.94 10.40
C GLN A 180 3.84 -18.72 11.44
N ALA A 181 4.09 -18.96 12.74
CA ALA A 181 3.05 -18.83 13.76
C ALA A 181 2.68 -17.36 13.97
N ILE A 182 3.68 -16.48 14.02
CA ILE A 182 3.50 -15.03 14.11
C ILE A 182 2.82 -14.53 12.84
N LEU A 183 3.33 -14.90 11.67
CA LEU A 183 2.75 -14.51 10.37
C LEU A 183 1.28 -14.91 10.26
N ALA A 184 0.93 -16.16 10.54
CA ALA A 184 -0.45 -16.64 10.48
C ALA A 184 -1.37 -15.89 11.46
N ALA A 185 -0.88 -15.60 12.67
CA ALA A 185 -1.62 -14.83 13.66
C ALA A 185 -1.83 -13.37 13.20
N SER A 186 -0.81 -12.73 12.63
CA SER A 186 -0.88 -11.39 12.04
C SER A 186 -1.91 -11.32 10.93
N TYR A 187 -1.85 -12.22 9.95
CA TYR A 187 -2.82 -12.28 8.86
C TYR A 187 -4.24 -12.55 9.34
N SER A 188 -4.42 -13.39 10.36
CA SER A 188 -5.72 -13.67 10.94
C SER A 188 -6.34 -12.45 11.63
N GLU A 189 -5.51 -11.55 12.16
CA GLU A 189 -5.96 -10.32 12.83
C GLU A 189 -6.52 -9.31 11.81
N ILE A 190 -5.80 -9.09 10.71
CA ILE A 190 -6.14 -8.06 9.71
C ILE A 190 -6.81 -8.60 8.45
N TYR A 191 -7.30 -9.84 8.46
CA TYR A 191 -7.76 -10.52 7.25
C TYR A 191 -8.78 -9.69 6.46
N LYS A 192 -9.76 -9.07 7.14
CA LYS A 192 -10.84 -8.31 6.48
C LYS A 192 -10.34 -7.01 5.89
N GLU A 193 -9.53 -6.28 6.64
CA GLU A 193 -8.93 -5.00 6.27
C GLU A 193 -7.98 -5.21 5.09
N LEU A 194 -7.14 -6.24 5.17
CA LEU A 194 -6.20 -6.62 4.11
C LEU A 194 -6.94 -7.03 2.83
N GLU A 195 -8.01 -7.81 2.95
CA GLU A 195 -8.84 -8.20 1.80
C GLU A 195 -9.53 -7.01 1.16
N SER A 196 -10.01 -6.05 1.97
CA SER A 196 -10.58 -4.80 1.46
C SER A 196 -9.55 -3.98 0.69
N VAL A 197 -8.34 -3.80 1.24
CA VAL A 197 -7.28 -3.06 0.56
C VAL A 197 -6.85 -3.75 -0.74
N LYS A 198 -6.73 -5.09 -0.73
CA LYS A 198 -6.42 -5.87 -1.94
C LYS A 198 -7.48 -5.68 -3.03
N LYS A 199 -8.76 -5.67 -2.67
CA LYS A 199 -9.86 -5.40 -3.61
C LYS A 199 -9.77 -3.98 -4.18
N SER A 200 -9.49 -2.98 -3.35
CA SER A 200 -9.30 -1.61 -3.81
C SER A 200 -8.13 -1.47 -4.78
N ILE A 201 -7.00 -2.14 -4.51
CA ILE A 201 -5.84 -2.19 -5.42
C ILE A 201 -6.24 -2.83 -6.76
N ALA A 202 -6.90 -3.99 -6.72
CA ALA A 202 -7.34 -4.69 -7.92
C ALA A 202 -8.32 -3.84 -8.76
N PHE A 203 -9.24 -3.14 -8.10
CA PHE A 203 -10.18 -2.24 -8.75
C PHE A 203 -9.45 -1.07 -9.45
N ALA A 204 -8.50 -0.43 -8.76
CA ALA A 204 -7.71 0.66 -9.33
C ALA A 204 -6.92 0.19 -10.58
N GLN A 205 -6.30 -1.00 -10.49
CA GLN A 205 -5.59 -1.63 -11.60
C GLN A 205 -6.50 -1.93 -12.79
N GLN A 206 -7.68 -2.52 -12.52
CA GLN A 206 -8.66 -2.85 -13.56
C GLN A 206 -9.11 -1.59 -14.30
N ARG A 207 -9.42 -0.51 -13.56
CA ARG A 207 -9.84 0.76 -14.15
C ARG A 207 -8.70 1.41 -14.95
N ARG A 208 -7.46 1.35 -14.46
CA ARG A 208 -6.28 1.83 -15.19
C ARG A 208 -6.12 1.10 -16.53
N MET A 209 -6.23 -0.23 -16.52
CA MET A 209 -6.16 -1.04 -17.73
C MET A 209 -7.29 -0.71 -18.72
N ALA A 210 -8.50 -0.44 -18.22
CA ALA A 210 -9.63 -0.06 -19.06
C ALA A 210 -9.41 1.30 -19.75
N LEU A 211 -8.92 2.30 -19.01
CA LEU A 211 -8.64 3.63 -19.57
C LEU A 211 -7.50 3.60 -20.60
N LEU A 212 -6.44 2.83 -20.37
CA LEU A 212 -5.38 2.65 -21.36
C LEU A 212 -5.91 2.06 -22.67
N ARG A 213 -6.77 1.04 -22.58
CA ARG A 213 -7.43 0.47 -23.77
C ARG A 213 -8.30 1.49 -24.49
N GLU A 214 -9.04 2.32 -23.75
CA GLU A 214 -9.89 3.35 -24.35
C GLU A 214 -9.08 4.41 -25.12
N VAL A 215 -7.96 4.87 -24.55
CA VAL A 215 -7.03 5.78 -25.24
C VAL A 215 -6.49 5.15 -26.51
N GLU A 216 -6.07 3.88 -26.45
CA GLU A 216 -5.60 3.14 -27.63
C GLU A 216 -6.70 3.01 -28.70
N HIS A 217 -7.92 2.66 -28.30
CA HIS A 217 -9.05 2.49 -29.20
C HIS A 217 -9.43 3.78 -29.94
N ARG A 218 -9.47 4.91 -29.21
CA ARG A 218 -9.73 6.23 -29.80
C ARG A 218 -8.68 6.62 -30.82
N ARG A 219 -7.41 6.36 -30.53
CA ARG A 219 -6.30 6.67 -31.45
C ARG A 219 -6.37 5.84 -32.71
N GLU A 220 -6.63 4.54 -32.57
CA GLU A 220 -6.80 3.65 -33.71
C GLU A 220 -8.01 4.02 -34.56
N PHE A 221 -9.15 4.37 -33.94
CA PHE A 221 -10.31 4.88 -34.66
C PHE A 221 -9.98 6.17 -35.43
N ALA A 222 -9.37 7.16 -34.78
CA ALA A 222 -9.01 8.43 -35.41
C ALA A 222 -8.00 8.26 -36.56
N ARG A 223 -7.11 7.25 -36.49
CA ARG A 223 -6.19 6.88 -37.56
C ARG A 223 -6.95 6.28 -38.76
N ARG A 224 -7.85 5.34 -38.50
CA ARG A 224 -8.68 4.71 -39.55
C ARG A 224 -9.61 5.70 -40.23
N ALA A 225 -10.26 6.58 -39.47
CA ALA A 225 -11.17 7.59 -40.00
C ALA A 225 -10.46 8.58 -40.92
N ARG A 226 -9.26 9.05 -40.54
CA ARG A 226 -8.43 9.91 -41.39
C ARG A 226 -8.08 9.24 -42.72
N LYS A 227 -7.55 8.01 -42.66
CA LYS A 227 -7.22 7.24 -43.86
C LYS A 227 -8.42 7.10 -44.81
N ALA A 228 -9.58 6.71 -44.29
CA ALA A 228 -10.79 6.55 -45.10
C ALA A 228 -11.28 7.87 -45.71
N SER A 229 -11.18 8.99 -44.96
CA SER A 229 -11.51 10.32 -45.45
C SER A 229 -10.58 10.75 -46.60
N ASP A 230 -9.27 10.55 -46.43
CA ASP A 230 -8.26 10.92 -47.43
C ASP A 230 -8.46 10.12 -48.73
N GLU A 231 -8.76 8.82 -48.62
CA GLU A 231 -9.09 7.95 -49.76
C GLU A 231 -10.39 8.40 -50.47
N ALA A 232 -11.42 8.79 -49.71
CA ALA A 232 -12.67 9.29 -50.29
C ALA A 232 -12.46 10.60 -51.07
N VAL A 233 -11.66 11.52 -50.54
CA VAL A 233 -11.33 12.78 -51.25
C VAL A 233 -10.52 12.51 -52.51
N ALA A 234 -9.54 11.59 -52.46
CA ALA A 234 -8.70 11.26 -53.61
C ALA A 234 -9.46 10.61 -54.78
N THR A 235 -10.58 9.94 -54.51
CA THR A 235 -11.41 9.28 -55.53
C THR A 235 -12.49 10.18 -56.13
N MET A 236 -12.67 11.42 -55.64
CA MET A 236 -13.63 12.36 -56.22
C MET A 236 -13.13 12.87 -57.58
N PRO A 237 -13.90 12.73 -58.68
CA PRO A 237 -13.49 13.23 -59.99
C PRO A 237 -13.39 14.76 -59.96
N THR A 238 -12.19 15.28 -60.25
CA THR A 238 -11.97 16.72 -60.44
C THR A 238 -12.76 17.17 -61.66
N LYS A 239 -13.79 17.98 -61.42
CA LYS A 239 -14.65 18.54 -62.46
C LYS A 239 -13.78 19.33 -63.45
N SER A 240 -13.59 18.78 -64.65
CA SER A 240 -12.88 19.46 -65.74
C SER A 240 -13.70 20.68 -66.15
N MET A 241 -13.13 21.88 -65.95
CA MET A 241 -13.62 23.12 -66.58
C MET A 241 -13.13 23.20 -68.01
#